data_AF-A0A819F614-F1
#
_entry.id   AF-A0A819F614-F1
#
_cell.length_a   1.000
_cell.length_b   1.000
_cell.length_c   1.000
_cell.angle_alpha   90.00
_cell.angle_beta   90.00
_cell.angle_gamma   90.00
#
_symmetry.space_group_name_H-M   'P 1'
#
loop_
_entity.id
_entity.type
_entity.pdbx_description
1 polymer ?
#
loop_
_entity_poly.entity_id
_entity_poly.type
_entity_poly.pdbx_seq_one_letter_code
_entity_poly.pdbx_strand_id
1 'polypeptide(L)'
;LLLMKNQLVFFWRCIFGPKLYQTYPFAIPPPSRNDQQPTHLYTKNTAESLSDNVFFVLKLSIGILKVTWPLCLIYCYRKGLLTYENGIMTLRIVGCIAIITAYFMLLRGIGRFVNPNYKIFIEQFYKVKSNPTKEARHNLLSKFDFSLSHWKPDYVIESSFIRKLPMISTTKNDLINRTESTLIDRLFHYPSLFLGYLCINVFGRRLMFPGSLQLLRQMMERPLLDGRTNLIVRYNAKRYLLRTADGNNIDTIFIDRRESNETRNGQTLVITCEGNAGFYEMGCVSTPVDAGYSVLGWNRPGFGESSGYPGTISEINSIDAVMRYAIEELHFLVDDIVIFAWSIGGYSACWTAVNYQDIRGLVLDAVFDDVLPLAQRQMPTYTSKFVEKTIRYYLDLNNIQLLKLYNGPFYLIRRTQDEIISLIPGRLETNRGNELLFHILHYRYPLIYNDDQTLTLLRRYICSNSIQKIALLEQYCSNQRELQTRTHEYRIENPVASYPSKFGENFSLLERQRFAIYIVDQYLVDFDSQHCTPLPQTYFHVPSRCI
;
A
#
# COMPACT_ATOMS: atom_id res chain seq x y z
N LEU A 1 -1.30 15.99 -50.34
CA LEU A 1 -2.07 16.61 -49.22
C LEU A 1 -2.50 15.59 -48.15
N LEU A 2 -3.27 14.55 -48.48
CA LEU A 2 -3.72 13.54 -47.50
C LEU A 2 -2.56 12.80 -46.80
N LEU A 3 -1.53 12.42 -47.57
CA LEU A 3 -0.34 11.72 -47.05
C LEU A 3 0.47 12.59 -46.07
N MET A 4 0.66 13.88 -46.39
CA MET A 4 1.28 14.86 -45.48
C MET A 4 0.46 15.04 -44.20
N LYS A 5 -0.88 15.12 -44.31
CA LYS A 5 -1.76 15.23 -43.14
C LYS A 5 -1.61 14.02 -42.22
N ASN A 6 -1.55 12.81 -42.78
CA ASN A 6 -1.37 11.58 -42.02
C ASN A 6 0.00 11.53 -41.32
N GLN A 7 1.07 11.96 -41.99
CA GLN A 7 2.42 12.06 -41.41
C GLN A 7 2.50 13.09 -40.28
N LEU A 8 1.85 14.26 -40.44
CA LEU A 8 1.76 15.29 -39.41
C LEU A 8 1.00 14.81 -38.16
N VAL A 9 -0.14 14.15 -38.36
CA VAL A 9 -0.91 13.54 -37.26
C VAL A 9 -0.07 12.48 -36.54
N PHE A 10 0.67 11.66 -37.30
CA PHE A 10 1.54 10.64 -36.73
C PHE A 10 2.68 11.25 -35.91
N PHE A 11 3.35 12.28 -36.43
CA PHE A 11 4.39 13.00 -35.71
C PHE A 11 3.86 13.63 -34.42
N TRP A 12 2.66 14.21 -34.45
CA TRP A 12 1.99 14.71 -33.25
C TRP A 12 1.79 13.62 -32.20
N ARG A 13 1.41 12.40 -32.62
CA ARG A 13 1.29 11.24 -31.73
C ARG A 13 2.63 10.82 -31.12
N CYS A 14 3.76 11.01 -31.82
CA CYS A 14 5.09 10.74 -31.27
C CYS A 14 5.51 11.76 -30.19
N ILE A 15 5.17 13.05 -30.35
CA ILE A 15 5.50 14.11 -29.39
C ILE A 15 4.77 13.88 -28.05
N PHE A 16 3.45 13.68 -28.13
CA PHE A 16 2.54 13.59 -26.98
C PHE A 16 2.17 12.14 -26.62
N GLY A 17 2.79 11.16 -27.26
CA GLY A 17 2.55 9.76 -26.99
C GLY A 17 3.12 9.30 -25.65
N PRO A 18 2.58 8.21 -25.09
CA PRO A 18 3.12 7.60 -23.87
C PRO A 18 4.57 7.16 -24.05
N LYS A 19 5.31 7.12 -22.94
CA LYS A 19 6.66 6.53 -22.89
C LYS A 19 6.51 5.00 -22.99
N LEU A 20 7.22 4.39 -23.94
CA LEU A 20 7.34 2.93 -24.05
C LEU A 20 8.51 2.47 -23.16
N TYR A 21 8.31 1.43 -22.36
CA TYR A 21 9.32 0.86 -21.48
C TYR A 21 9.94 -0.40 -22.07
N GLN A 22 9.11 -1.35 -22.49
CA GLN A 22 9.54 -2.64 -23.03
C GLN A 22 8.43 -3.30 -23.83
N THR A 23 8.81 -4.33 -24.58
CA THR A 23 7.90 -5.22 -25.30
C THR A 23 8.00 -6.63 -24.76
N TYR A 24 6.85 -7.30 -24.63
CA TYR A 24 6.76 -8.67 -24.19
C TYR A 24 6.85 -9.63 -25.40
N PRO A 25 7.39 -10.85 -25.21
CA PRO A 25 7.46 -11.84 -26.26
C PRO A 25 6.06 -12.27 -26.68
N PHE A 26 5.87 -12.52 -27.98
CA PHE A 26 4.59 -12.98 -28.54
C PHE A 26 4.21 -14.42 -28.12
N ALA A 27 5.17 -15.19 -27.58
CA ALA A 27 4.97 -16.55 -27.11
C ALA A 27 5.73 -16.77 -25.79
N ILE A 28 5.09 -17.47 -24.85
CA ILE A 28 5.68 -17.87 -23.57
C ILE A 28 6.82 -18.86 -23.89
N PRO A 29 8.10 -18.54 -23.62
CA PRO A 29 9.15 -19.54 -23.76
C PRO A 29 8.98 -20.60 -22.66
N PRO A 30 9.26 -21.88 -22.94
CA PRO A 30 9.23 -22.93 -21.92
C PRO A 30 10.19 -22.57 -20.77
N PRO A 31 9.92 -23.03 -19.53
CA PRO A 31 10.73 -22.68 -18.37
C PRO A 31 12.11 -23.37 -18.44
N SER A 32 13.07 -22.77 -19.14
CA SER A 32 14.48 -23.13 -19.03
C SER A 32 15.12 -22.35 -17.90
N ARG A 33 15.75 -23.07 -16.97
CA ARG A 33 16.30 -22.53 -15.72
C ARG A 33 17.56 -21.68 -15.90
N ASN A 34 18.13 -21.61 -17.11
CA ASN A 34 19.32 -20.84 -17.44
C ASN A 34 19.14 -20.18 -18.83
N ASP A 35 19.54 -18.90 -18.89
CA ASP A 35 19.79 -18.05 -20.06
C ASP A 35 18.64 -17.39 -20.84
N GLN A 36 18.72 -16.03 -20.85
CA GLN A 36 18.11 -15.01 -21.70
C GLN A 36 16.66 -14.55 -21.40
N GLN A 37 16.56 -13.32 -20.87
CA GLN A 37 15.30 -12.59 -20.69
C GLN A 37 14.54 -12.49 -22.04
N PRO A 38 13.30 -13.00 -22.14
CA PRO A 38 12.54 -12.99 -23.39
C PRO A 38 11.86 -11.63 -23.67
N THR A 39 12.19 -10.59 -22.92
CA THR A 39 11.64 -9.24 -23.07
C THR A 39 12.64 -8.28 -23.69
N HIS A 40 12.22 -7.56 -24.72
CA HIS A 40 13.06 -6.53 -25.34
C HIS A 40 12.78 -5.18 -24.67
N LEU A 41 13.72 -4.73 -23.82
CA LEU A 41 13.73 -3.37 -23.30
C LEU A 41 13.75 -2.38 -24.46
N TYR A 42 12.94 -1.32 -24.37
CA TYR A 42 12.88 -0.31 -25.41
C TYR A 42 14.18 0.49 -25.47
N THR A 43 14.87 0.39 -26.60
CA THR A 43 16.12 1.12 -26.87
C THR A 43 15.82 2.52 -27.41
N LYS A 44 16.10 3.52 -26.58
CA LYS A 44 15.97 4.94 -26.94
C LYS A 44 17.15 5.36 -27.80
N ASN A 45 16.92 6.21 -28.79
CA ASN A 45 18.02 6.90 -29.48
C ASN A 45 18.52 8.10 -28.67
N THR A 46 19.61 8.71 -29.14
CA THR A 46 20.27 9.84 -28.48
C THR A 46 19.32 11.03 -28.28
N ALA A 47 18.48 11.35 -29.26
CA ALA A 47 17.51 12.44 -29.18
C ALA A 47 16.46 12.21 -28.07
N GLU A 48 15.89 11.01 -27.98
CA GLU A 48 14.93 10.65 -26.93
C GLU A 48 15.61 10.55 -25.55
N SER A 49 16.80 9.94 -25.47
CA SER A 49 17.57 9.81 -24.22
C SER A 49 17.95 11.18 -23.64
N LEU A 50 18.46 12.10 -24.46
CA LEU A 50 18.80 13.45 -24.04
C LEU A 50 17.58 14.20 -23.54
N SER A 51 16.46 14.12 -24.27
CA SER A 51 15.21 14.79 -23.90
C SER A 51 14.65 14.24 -22.58
N ASP A 52 14.68 12.93 -22.39
CA ASP A 52 14.24 12.28 -21.14
C ASP A 52 15.09 12.70 -19.95
N ASN A 53 16.42 12.85 -20.12
CA ASN A 53 17.30 13.34 -19.06
C ASN A 53 16.98 14.80 -18.67
N VAL A 54 16.68 15.66 -19.65
CA VAL A 54 16.25 17.05 -19.36
C VAL A 54 14.92 17.07 -18.62
N PHE A 55 13.94 16.28 -19.05
CA PHE A 55 12.65 16.18 -18.35
C PHE A 55 12.80 15.59 -16.95
N PHE A 56 13.74 14.68 -16.75
CA PHE A 56 14.07 14.17 -15.44
C PHE A 56 14.60 15.27 -14.52
N VAL A 57 15.59 16.05 -14.95
CA VAL A 57 16.14 17.17 -14.18
C VAL A 57 15.04 18.18 -13.84
N LEU A 58 14.20 18.55 -14.81
CA LEU A 58 13.07 19.47 -14.58
C LEU A 58 12.10 18.92 -13.53
N LYS A 59 11.71 17.64 -13.62
CA LYS A 59 10.83 17.00 -12.63
C LYS A 59 11.47 16.93 -11.25
N LEU A 60 12.76 16.62 -11.18
CA LEU A 60 13.51 16.60 -9.93
C LEU A 60 13.57 18.00 -9.30
N SER A 61 13.86 19.04 -10.08
CA SER A 61 13.87 20.43 -9.61
C SER A 61 12.50 20.87 -9.09
N ILE A 62 11.41 20.53 -9.78
CA ILE A 62 10.05 20.78 -9.30
C ILE A 62 9.77 20.01 -8.00
N GLY A 63 10.23 18.76 -7.92
CA GLY A 63 10.12 17.93 -6.72
C GLY A 63 10.84 18.54 -5.51
N ILE A 64 12.06 19.02 -5.70
CA ILE A 64 12.84 19.74 -4.69
C ILE A 64 12.12 21.03 -4.29
N LEU A 65 11.67 21.82 -5.26
CA LEU A 65 10.96 23.08 -4.99
C LEU A 65 9.68 22.84 -4.17
N LYS A 66 8.93 21.77 -4.44
CA LYS A 66 7.75 21.40 -3.62
C LYS A 66 8.07 21.10 -2.16
N VAL A 67 9.31 20.75 -1.84
CA VAL A 67 9.77 20.51 -0.46
C VAL A 67 10.33 21.81 0.12
N THR A 68 11.15 22.53 -0.64
CA THR A 68 11.89 23.69 -0.15
C THR A 68 11.14 25.01 -0.32
N TRP A 69 9.91 25.02 -0.87
CA TRP A 69 9.18 26.25 -1.17
C TRP A 69 9.05 27.23 0.02
N PRO A 70 8.87 26.81 1.29
CA PRO A 70 8.79 27.78 2.38
C PRO A 70 10.11 28.54 2.57
N LEU A 71 11.24 27.83 2.44
CA LEU A 71 12.58 28.41 2.51
C LEU A 71 12.86 29.30 1.28
N CYS A 72 12.48 28.82 0.09
CA CYS A 72 12.60 29.60 -1.14
C CYS A 72 11.77 30.88 -1.08
N LEU A 73 10.56 30.85 -0.50
CA LEU A 73 9.71 32.02 -0.36
C LEU A 73 10.32 33.05 0.58
N ILE A 74 10.84 32.63 1.73
CA ILE A 74 11.56 33.52 2.67
C ILE A 74 12.78 34.15 1.98
N TYR A 75 13.55 33.37 1.24
CA TYR A 75 14.69 33.86 0.48
C TYR A 75 14.26 34.89 -0.58
N CYS A 76 13.23 34.59 -1.37
CA CYS A 76 12.71 35.48 -2.40
C CYS A 76 12.20 36.80 -1.82
N TYR A 77 11.50 36.75 -0.68
CA TYR A 77 11.05 37.93 0.04
C TYR A 77 12.23 38.78 0.53
N ARG A 78 13.21 38.17 1.21
CA ARG A 78 14.39 38.89 1.73
C ARG A 78 15.25 39.52 0.64
N LYS A 79 15.27 38.94 -0.57
CA LYS A 79 16.00 39.45 -1.73
C LYS A 79 15.21 40.43 -2.58
N GLY A 80 13.96 40.74 -2.21
CA GLY A 80 13.10 41.63 -2.99
C GLY A 80 12.74 41.06 -4.37
N LEU A 81 12.81 39.73 -4.58
CA LEU A 81 12.47 39.10 -5.85
C LEU A 81 10.97 39.16 -6.17
N LEU A 82 10.14 39.49 -5.17
CA LEU A 82 8.68 39.63 -5.28
C LEU A 82 8.24 41.06 -5.66
N THR A 83 9.14 41.93 -6.14
CA THR A 83 8.80 43.26 -6.64
C THR A 83 8.35 43.23 -8.11
N TYR A 84 7.66 44.28 -8.56
CA TYR A 84 7.16 44.40 -9.94
C TYR A 84 8.28 44.27 -11.00
N GLU A 85 9.41 44.95 -10.78
CA GLU A 85 10.57 44.91 -11.70
C GLU A 85 11.19 43.51 -11.80
N ASN A 86 11.35 42.82 -10.66
CA ASN A 86 11.85 41.44 -10.62
C ASN A 86 10.81 40.41 -11.11
N GLY A 87 9.53 40.76 -11.09
CA GLY A 87 8.45 39.98 -11.68
C GLY A 87 8.63 39.78 -13.19
N ILE A 88 9.06 40.83 -13.91
CA ILE A 88 9.35 40.75 -15.36
C ILE A 88 10.54 39.81 -15.61
N MET A 89 11.59 39.87 -14.80
CA MET A 89 12.74 38.95 -14.90
C MET A 89 12.32 37.50 -14.65
N THR A 90 11.46 37.27 -13.66
CA THR A 90 10.91 35.94 -13.34
C THR A 90 10.10 35.40 -14.50
N LEU A 91 9.25 36.23 -15.12
CA LEU A 91 8.47 35.85 -16.31
C LEU A 91 9.38 35.46 -17.48
N ARG A 92 10.48 36.19 -17.71
CA ARG A 92 11.48 35.84 -18.74
C ARG A 92 12.12 34.48 -18.47
N ILE A 93 12.51 34.19 -17.23
CA ILE A 93 13.09 32.89 -16.85
C ILE A 93 12.08 31.76 -17.09
N VAL A 94 10.82 31.94 -16.68
CA VAL A 94 9.74 30.97 -16.93
C VAL A 94 9.53 30.77 -18.43
N GLY A 95 9.55 31.85 -19.22
CA GLY A 95 9.49 31.80 -20.68
C GLY A 95 10.64 31.01 -21.31
N CYS A 96 11.88 31.23 -20.86
CA CYS A 96 13.04 30.46 -21.30
C CYS A 96 12.90 28.96 -20.98
N ILE A 97 12.47 28.62 -19.76
CA ILE A 97 12.22 27.22 -19.37
C ILE A 97 11.14 26.60 -20.27
N ALA A 98 10.06 27.34 -20.59
CA ALA A 98 9.01 26.87 -21.47
C ALA A 98 9.52 26.61 -22.91
N ILE A 99 10.33 27.51 -23.47
CA ILE A 99 10.93 27.35 -24.81
C ILE A 99 11.87 26.14 -24.84
N ILE A 100 12.74 25.99 -23.84
CA ILE A 100 13.64 24.84 -23.71
C ILE A 100 12.83 23.54 -23.62
N THR A 101 11.78 23.54 -22.80
CA THR A 101 10.89 22.38 -22.65
C THR A 101 10.23 22.03 -24.00
N ALA A 102 9.71 23.01 -24.73
CA ALA A 102 9.10 22.81 -26.05
C ALA A 102 10.11 22.26 -27.08
N TYR A 103 11.33 22.78 -27.10
CA TYR A 103 12.41 22.28 -27.94
C TYR A 103 12.71 20.80 -27.67
N PHE A 104 12.88 20.41 -26.41
CA PHE A 104 13.14 19.00 -26.05
C PHE A 104 11.91 18.10 -26.26
N MET A 105 10.69 18.64 -26.21
CA MET A 105 9.49 17.87 -26.59
C MET A 105 9.49 17.55 -28.09
N LEU A 106 9.85 18.50 -28.94
CA LEU A 106 10.00 18.29 -30.38
C LEU A 106 11.14 17.32 -30.70
N LEU A 107 12.30 17.50 -30.04
CA LEU A 107 13.46 16.61 -30.21
C LEU A 107 13.12 15.16 -29.84
N ARG A 108 12.41 14.94 -28.72
CA ARG A 108 11.88 13.62 -28.35
C ARG A 108 10.91 13.09 -29.38
N GLY A 109 10.02 13.94 -29.91
CA GLY A 109 9.09 13.59 -30.98
C GLY A 109 9.79 13.09 -32.24
N ILE A 110 10.86 13.77 -32.68
CA ILE A 110 11.70 13.35 -33.81
C ILE A 110 12.37 12.00 -33.50
N GLY A 111 12.96 11.86 -32.31
CA GLY A 111 13.56 10.60 -31.88
C GLY A 111 12.58 9.43 -31.97
N ARG A 112 11.37 9.59 -31.46
CA ARG A 112 10.30 8.58 -31.51
C ARG A 112 9.77 8.33 -32.92
N PHE A 113 9.72 9.37 -33.75
CA PHE A 113 9.31 9.25 -35.16
C PHE A 113 10.32 8.47 -35.99
N VAL A 114 11.61 8.52 -35.67
CA VAL A 114 12.64 7.72 -36.38
C VAL A 114 12.71 6.28 -35.85
N ASN A 115 12.32 6.04 -34.60
CA ASN A 115 12.41 4.71 -33.98
C ASN A 115 11.32 3.73 -34.49
N PRO A 116 11.69 2.61 -35.15
CA PRO A 116 10.73 1.67 -35.72
C PRO A 116 9.87 0.95 -34.66
N ASN A 117 10.45 0.60 -33.51
CA ASN A 117 9.73 -0.09 -32.43
C ASN A 117 8.66 0.82 -31.82
N TYR A 118 9.00 2.10 -31.61
CA TYR A 118 8.04 3.08 -31.13
C TYR A 118 6.92 3.33 -32.14
N LYS A 119 7.24 3.35 -33.44
CA LYS A 119 6.22 3.48 -34.50
C LYS A 119 5.17 2.38 -34.43
N ILE A 120 5.60 1.12 -34.34
CA ILE A 120 4.69 -0.03 -34.23
C ILE A 120 3.80 0.11 -33.00
N PHE A 121 4.40 0.43 -31.85
CA PHE A 121 3.67 0.65 -30.61
C PHE A 121 2.63 1.76 -30.72
N ILE A 122 3.02 2.95 -31.18
CA ILE A 122 2.14 4.12 -31.17
C ILE A 122 0.96 3.95 -32.13
N GLU A 123 1.15 3.25 -33.25
CA GLU A 123 0.05 2.88 -34.15
C GLU A 123 -0.95 1.96 -33.45
N GLN A 124 -0.47 0.89 -32.81
CA GLN A 124 -1.35 -0.04 -32.10
C GLN A 124 -2.06 0.62 -30.92
N PHE A 125 -1.34 1.46 -30.16
CA PHE A 125 -1.91 2.24 -29.07
C PHE A 125 -3.07 3.13 -29.54
N TYR A 126 -2.88 3.88 -30.63
CA TYR A 126 -3.95 4.76 -31.13
C TYR A 126 -5.07 4.00 -31.82
N LYS A 127 -4.81 2.82 -32.42
CA LYS A 127 -5.87 1.92 -32.92
C LYS A 127 -6.79 1.48 -31.77
N VAL A 128 -6.21 0.97 -30.68
CA VAL A 128 -6.98 0.57 -29.47
C VAL A 128 -7.66 1.77 -28.81
N LYS A 129 -7.00 2.94 -28.78
CA LYS A 129 -7.60 4.16 -28.23
C LYS A 129 -8.82 4.62 -29.03
N SER A 130 -8.84 4.41 -30.34
CA SER A 130 -9.98 4.75 -31.21
C SER A 130 -11.13 3.74 -31.14
N ASN A 131 -10.83 2.46 -30.92
CA ASN A 131 -11.83 1.40 -30.78
C ASN A 131 -11.52 0.55 -29.53
N PRO A 132 -11.95 0.99 -28.34
CA PRO A 132 -11.57 0.36 -27.08
C PRO A 132 -12.48 -0.83 -26.74
N THR A 133 -12.11 -2.04 -27.17
CA THR A 133 -12.72 -3.28 -26.64
C THR A 133 -11.89 -3.81 -25.46
N LYS A 134 -12.53 -4.54 -24.51
CA LYS A 134 -11.84 -5.16 -23.36
C LYS A 134 -10.66 -6.05 -23.84
N GLU A 135 -10.90 -6.86 -24.85
CA GLU A 135 -9.90 -7.74 -25.46
C GLU A 135 -8.74 -6.98 -26.12
N ALA A 136 -9.02 -5.94 -26.91
CA ALA A 136 -7.98 -5.18 -27.59
C ALA A 136 -7.08 -4.41 -26.60
N ARG A 137 -7.68 -3.91 -25.52
CA ARG A 137 -6.96 -3.27 -24.41
C ARG A 137 -6.03 -4.26 -23.71
N HIS A 138 -6.55 -5.43 -23.36
CA HIS A 138 -5.76 -6.48 -22.73
C HIS A 138 -4.61 -6.95 -23.63
N ASN A 139 -4.88 -7.17 -24.92
CA ASN A 139 -3.89 -7.58 -25.92
C ASN A 139 -2.77 -6.55 -26.10
N LEU A 140 -3.08 -5.25 -25.99
CA LEU A 140 -2.06 -4.21 -26.03
C LEU A 140 -1.16 -4.26 -24.78
N LEU A 141 -1.76 -4.38 -23.59
CA LEU A 141 -1.03 -4.42 -22.31
C LEU A 141 -0.22 -5.71 -22.15
N SER A 142 -0.62 -6.82 -22.78
CA SER A 142 0.15 -8.05 -22.80
C SER A 142 1.32 -8.02 -23.78
N LYS A 143 1.37 -7.05 -24.71
CA LYS A 143 2.45 -6.88 -25.70
C LYS A 143 3.41 -5.74 -25.36
N PHE A 144 2.91 -4.68 -24.77
CA PHE A 144 3.68 -3.46 -24.52
C PHE A 144 3.52 -3.01 -23.07
N ASP A 145 4.64 -2.70 -22.45
CA ASP A 145 4.67 -1.97 -21.19
C ASP A 145 4.98 -0.50 -21.46
N PHE A 146 4.10 0.39 -21.03
CA PHE A 146 4.19 1.82 -21.30
C PHE A 146 3.57 2.64 -20.17
N SER A 147 3.85 3.94 -20.15
CA SER A 147 3.29 4.82 -19.12
C SER A 147 1.78 4.95 -19.25
N LEU A 148 1.07 4.67 -18.16
CA LEU A 148 -0.39 4.69 -18.09
C LEU A 148 -0.98 6.10 -18.02
N SER A 149 -0.16 7.14 -17.97
CA SER A 149 -0.59 8.55 -17.96
C SER A 149 -1.56 8.94 -19.09
N HIS A 150 -1.48 8.26 -20.25
CA HIS A 150 -2.34 8.51 -21.41
C HIS A 150 -3.40 7.42 -21.62
N TRP A 151 -3.46 6.44 -20.72
CA TRP A 151 -4.40 5.34 -20.74
C TRP A 151 -5.70 5.76 -20.08
N LYS A 152 -6.83 5.40 -20.69
CA LYS A 152 -8.14 5.58 -20.04
C LYS A 152 -8.28 4.52 -18.95
N PRO A 153 -8.93 4.82 -17.81
CA PRO A 153 -9.21 3.81 -16.79
C PRO A 153 -10.04 2.65 -17.36
N ASP A 154 -9.77 1.44 -16.90
CA ASP A 154 -10.52 0.22 -17.19
C ASP A 154 -11.81 0.12 -16.36
N TYR A 155 -11.78 0.70 -15.15
CA TYR A 155 -12.92 0.76 -14.24
C TYR A 155 -12.92 2.12 -13.53
N VAL A 156 -14.11 2.69 -13.30
CA VAL A 156 -14.27 4.05 -12.79
C VAL A 156 -15.32 4.08 -11.69
N ILE A 157 -14.96 4.66 -10.56
CA ILE A 157 -15.89 4.88 -9.45
C ILE A 157 -16.40 6.31 -9.50
N GLU A 158 -17.70 6.45 -9.32
CA GLU A 158 -18.33 7.76 -9.24
C GLU A 158 -17.83 8.54 -8.03
N SER A 159 -17.66 9.85 -8.20
CA SER A 159 -17.22 10.76 -7.12
C SER A 159 -18.23 10.85 -5.97
N SER A 160 -19.47 10.41 -6.16
CA SER A 160 -20.49 10.29 -5.13
C SER A 160 -20.09 9.30 -4.03
N PHE A 161 -19.28 8.29 -4.35
CA PHE A 161 -18.82 7.26 -3.41
C PHE A 161 -17.55 7.62 -2.64
N ILE A 162 -17.07 8.88 -2.70
CA ILE A 162 -15.88 9.32 -1.96
C ILE A 162 -16.03 8.90 -0.49
N ARG A 163 -15.13 8.02 -0.07
CA ARG A 163 -15.08 7.58 1.32
C ARG A 163 -14.50 8.72 2.14
N LYS A 164 -15.24 9.07 3.19
CA LYS A 164 -14.70 9.87 4.29
C LYS A 164 -14.02 8.91 5.24
N LEU A 165 -13.00 9.39 5.94
CA LEU A 165 -12.39 8.63 7.02
C LEU A 165 -13.52 8.15 7.95
N PRO A 166 -13.54 6.85 8.33
CA PRO A 166 -14.47 6.40 9.35
C PRO A 166 -14.29 7.34 10.54
N MET A 167 -15.40 7.84 11.10
CA MET A 167 -15.35 8.64 12.33
C MET A 167 -14.91 7.72 13.47
N ILE A 168 -13.62 7.42 13.54
CA ILE A 168 -13.04 6.63 14.61
C ILE A 168 -12.89 7.56 15.81
N SER A 169 -13.94 7.57 16.65
CA SER A 169 -14.04 7.91 18.09
C SER A 169 -13.27 9.08 18.70
N THR A 170 -12.60 9.89 17.92
CA THR A 170 -12.06 11.18 18.34
C THR A 170 -12.55 12.13 17.30
N THR A 171 -13.71 12.75 17.55
CA THR A 171 -14.04 13.95 16.79
C THR A 171 -12.85 14.90 16.90
N LYS A 172 -12.57 15.72 15.88
CA LYS A 172 -11.55 16.78 16.00
C LYS A 172 -11.76 17.58 17.29
N ASN A 173 -13.01 17.71 17.74
CA ASN A 173 -13.41 18.30 19.01
C ASN A 173 -12.93 17.50 20.23
N ASP A 174 -12.97 16.17 20.23
CA ASP A 174 -12.40 15.33 21.31
C ASP A 174 -10.87 15.41 21.35
N LEU A 175 -10.21 15.50 20.20
CA LEU A 175 -8.76 15.75 20.12
C LEU A 175 -8.40 17.13 20.71
N ILE A 176 -9.15 18.18 20.34
CA ILE A 176 -9.02 19.54 20.91
C ILE A 176 -9.23 19.49 22.43
N ASN A 177 -10.31 18.86 22.90
CA ASN A 177 -10.65 18.81 24.32
C ASN A 177 -9.68 17.95 25.15
N ARG A 178 -9.08 16.90 24.59
CA ARG A 178 -8.09 16.04 25.26
C ARG A 178 -6.69 16.66 25.34
N THR A 179 -6.30 17.43 24.33
CA THR A 179 -4.92 17.95 24.23
C THR A 179 -4.76 19.38 24.77
N GLU A 180 -5.86 20.13 24.95
CA GLU A 180 -5.80 21.58 25.21
C GLU A 180 -6.73 21.99 26.37
N SER A 181 -6.27 21.75 27.59
CA SER A 181 -7.01 22.10 28.81
C SER A 181 -6.98 23.61 29.14
N THR A 182 -6.07 24.38 28.51
CA THR A 182 -5.87 25.80 28.82
C THR A 182 -6.28 26.75 27.68
N LEU A 183 -6.58 28.01 28.01
CA LEU A 183 -6.89 29.06 27.03
C LEU A 183 -5.71 29.37 26.10
N ILE A 184 -4.47 29.22 26.60
CA ILE A 184 -3.25 29.44 25.82
C ILE A 184 -3.09 28.36 24.75
N ASP A 185 -3.38 27.11 25.09
CA ASP A 185 -3.31 26.00 24.13
C ASP A 185 -4.29 26.20 22.96
N ARG A 186 -5.51 26.69 23.26
CA ARG A 186 -6.50 27.03 22.23
C ARG A 186 -6.07 28.18 21.33
N LEU A 187 -5.34 29.17 21.86
CA LEU A 187 -4.80 30.29 21.07
C LEU A 187 -3.73 29.81 20.08
N PHE A 188 -2.85 28.90 20.51
CA PHE A 188 -1.82 28.30 19.65
C PHE A 188 -2.33 27.12 18.83
N HIS A 189 -3.61 26.78 18.91
CA HIS A 189 -4.19 25.62 18.24
C HIS A 189 -4.05 25.69 16.72
N TYR A 190 -4.63 26.72 16.10
CA TYR A 190 -4.63 26.88 14.66
C TYR A 190 -3.24 27.17 14.07
N PRO A 191 -2.39 28.00 14.69
CA PRO A 191 -1.01 28.16 14.25
C PRO A 191 -0.22 26.85 14.25
N SER A 192 -0.34 26.04 15.32
CA SER A 192 0.34 24.74 15.38
C SER A 192 -0.22 23.74 14.37
N LEU A 193 -1.54 23.74 14.11
CA LEU A 193 -2.12 22.92 13.04
C LEU A 193 -1.62 23.35 11.65
N PHE A 194 -1.51 24.64 11.40
CA PHE A 194 -0.97 25.15 10.14
C PHE A 194 0.50 24.73 9.98
N LEU A 195 1.31 24.86 11.04
CA LEU A 195 2.69 24.41 11.02
C LEU A 195 2.78 22.89 10.81
N GLY A 196 1.93 22.10 11.48
CA GLY A 196 1.80 20.66 11.27
C GLY A 196 1.42 20.31 9.83
N TYR A 197 0.52 21.07 9.21
CA TYR A 197 0.16 20.93 7.80
C TYR A 197 1.37 21.19 6.88
N LEU A 198 2.20 22.18 7.18
CA LEU A 198 3.44 22.40 6.44
C LEU A 198 4.40 21.22 6.62
N CYS A 199 4.68 20.80 7.86
CA CYS A 199 5.59 19.69 8.15
C CYS A 199 5.17 18.39 7.46
N ILE A 200 3.88 18.02 7.53
CA ILE A 200 3.37 16.78 6.94
C ILE A 200 3.49 16.79 5.41
N ASN A 201 3.26 17.94 4.77
CA ASN A 201 3.32 18.08 3.31
C ASN A 201 4.73 18.33 2.76
N VAL A 202 5.65 18.85 3.58
CA VAL A 202 7.04 19.07 3.18
C VAL A 202 7.86 17.79 3.34
N PHE A 203 7.79 17.11 4.49
CA PHE A 203 8.62 15.92 4.73
C PHE A 203 7.87 14.74 5.36
N GLY A 204 6.87 14.94 6.22
CA GLY A 204 6.26 13.85 6.99
C GLY A 204 5.66 12.73 6.12
N ARG A 205 4.88 13.07 5.08
CA ARG A 205 4.35 12.08 4.12
C ARG A 205 5.44 11.41 3.29
N ARG A 206 6.54 12.11 2.99
CA ARG A 206 7.66 11.56 2.24
C ARG A 206 8.45 10.52 3.04
N LEU A 207 8.57 10.72 4.35
CA LEU A 207 9.17 9.75 5.26
C LEU A 207 8.26 8.53 5.46
N MET A 208 6.95 8.74 5.52
CA MET A 208 6.00 7.63 5.68
C MET A 208 5.70 6.87 4.39
N PHE A 209 5.88 7.49 3.23
CA PHE A 209 5.64 6.87 1.91
C PHE A 209 6.82 7.15 0.96
N PRO A 210 8.04 6.69 1.28
CA PRO A 210 9.22 6.95 0.46
C PRO A 210 9.09 6.41 -0.96
N GLY A 211 8.30 5.35 -1.21
CA GLY A 211 8.04 4.83 -2.55
C GLY A 211 7.40 5.83 -3.53
N SER A 212 6.78 6.90 -3.02
CA SER A 212 6.23 8.00 -3.83
C SER A 212 7.28 9.04 -4.27
N LEU A 213 8.51 8.95 -3.76
CA LEU A 213 9.57 9.90 -4.09
C LEU A 213 10.08 9.69 -5.51
N GLN A 214 10.20 10.78 -6.28
CA GLN A 214 10.66 10.74 -7.66
C GLN A 214 12.04 10.08 -7.82
N LEU A 215 12.95 10.30 -6.87
CA LEU A 215 14.28 9.72 -6.88
C LEU A 215 14.23 8.20 -6.64
N LEU A 216 13.50 7.76 -5.61
CA LEU A 216 13.37 6.34 -5.32
C LEU A 216 12.65 5.63 -6.47
N ARG A 217 11.57 6.19 -7.00
CA ARG A 217 10.85 5.65 -8.16
C ARG A 217 11.77 5.44 -9.37
N GLN A 218 12.72 6.34 -9.61
CA GLN A 218 13.67 6.18 -10.70
C GLN A 218 14.70 5.09 -10.39
N MET A 219 15.24 5.04 -9.18
CA MET A 219 16.14 3.96 -8.75
C MET A 219 15.46 2.59 -8.87
N MET A 220 14.15 2.54 -8.63
CA MET A 220 13.34 1.33 -8.73
C MET A 220 12.82 1.03 -10.14
N GLU A 221 13.03 1.88 -11.15
CA GLU A 221 12.41 1.70 -12.48
C GLU A 221 12.73 0.32 -13.08
N ARG A 222 13.99 -0.13 -13.02
CA ARG A 222 14.41 -1.44 -13.55
C ARG A 222 13.82 -2.62 -12.75
N PRO A 223 14.00 -2.72 -11.41
CA PRO A 223 13.38 -3.79 -10.63
C PRO A 223 11.86 -3.88 -10.80
N LEU A 224 11.16 -2.74 -10.93
CA LEU A 224 9.71 -2.74 -11.16
C LEU A 224 9.36 -3.28 -12.54
N LEU A 225 10.12 -2.94 -13.59
CA LEU A 225 9.92 -3.51 -14.92
C LEU A 225 10.15 -5.02 -14.93
N ASP A 226 11.23 -5.49 -14.29
CA ASP A 226 11.55 -6.93 -14.19
C ASP A 226 10.47 -7.69 -13.39
N GLY A 227 10.03 -7.12 -12.26
CA GLY A 227 8.96 -7.69 -11.43
C GLY A 227 7.64 -7.80 -12.19
N ARG A 228 7.23 -6.72 -12.89
CA ARG A 228 6.03 -6.75 -13.73
C ARG A 228 6.15 -7.75 -14.88
N THR A 229 7.31 -7.84 -15.52
CA THR A 229 7.60 -8.85 -16.55
C THR A 229 7.40 -10.26 -16.01
N ASN A 230 7.94 -10.56 -14.84
CA ASN A 230 7.78 -11.88 -14.22
C ASN A 230 6.29 -12.19 -13.99
N LEU A 231 5.51 -11.24 -13.46
CA LEU A 231 4.07 -11.43 -13.26
C LEU A 231 3.33 -11.69 -14.57
N ILE A 232 3.56 -10.89 -15.61
CA ILE A 232 2.86 -11.01 -16.89
C ILE A 232 3.26 -12.28 -17.65
N VAL A 233 4.57 -12.54 -17.77
CA VAL A 233 5.08 -13.64 -18.61
C VAL A 233 4.95 -15.00 -17.92
N ARG A 234 5.27 -15.09 -16.62
CA ARG A 234 5.29 -16.37 -15.90
C ARG A 234 3.92 -16.76 -15.35
N TYR A 235 3.12 -15.78 -14.92
CA TYR A 235 1.84 -16.03 -14.25
C TYR A 235 0.63 -15.54 -15.06
N ASN A 236 0.83 -15.18 -16.34
CA ASN A 236 -0.22 -14.69 -17.24
C ASN A 236 -1.05 -13.54 -16.63
N ALA A 237 -0.38 -12.67 -15.88
CA ALA A 237 -1.07 -11.59 -15.16
C ALA A 237 -1.64 -10.54 -16.12
N LYS A 238 -2.79 -9.98 -15.76
CA LYS A 238 -3.50 -8.93 -16.50
C LYS A 238 -3.41 -7.61 -15.74
N ARG A 239 -2.89 -6.58 -16.38
CA ARG A 239 -2.77 -5.23 -15.80
C ARG A 239 -4.03 -4.40 -16.06
N TYR A 240 -4.46 -3.61 -15.08
CA TYR A 240 -5.61 -2.71 -15.18
C TYR A 240 -5.35 -1.36 -14.52
N LEU A 241 -6.02 -0.32 -15.01
CA LEU A 241 -6.00 1.02 -14.43
C LEU A 241 -7.36 1.37 -13.82
N LEU A 242 -7.44 1.51 -12.50
CA LEU A 242 -8.68 1.81 -11.79
C LEU A 242 -8.74 3.31 -11.44
N ARG A 243 -9.88 3.96 -11.65
CA ARG A 243 -10.11 5.35 -11.20
C ARG A 243 -10.88 5.35 -9.89
N THR A 244 -10.28 5.92 -8.85
CA THR A 244 -10.87 6.10 -7.53
C THR A 244 -11.90 7.24 -7.52
N ALA A 245 -12.75 7.25 -6.49
CA ALA A 245 -13.76 8.29 -6.29
C ALA A 245 -13.15 9.70 -6.13
N ASP A 246 -11.93 9.82 -5.60
CA ASP A 246 -11.18 11.08 -5.47
C ASP A 246 -10.35 11.44 -6.72
N GLY A 247 -10.54 10.70 -7.82
CA GLY A 247 -9.98 11.03 -9.13
C GLY A 247 -8.57 10.50 -9.39
N ASN A 248 -7.99 9.70 -8.49
CA ASN A 248 -6.69 9.07 -8.70
C ASN A 248 -6.80 7.84 -9.61
N ASN A 249 -5.79 7.61 -10.43
CA ASN A 249 -5.61 6.40 -11.20
C ASN A 249 -4.68 5.46 -10.45
N ILE A 250 -5.11 4.22 -10.25
CA ILE A 250 -4.40 3.19 -9.50
C ILE A 250 -4.02 2.07 -10.47
N ASP A 251 -2.72 1.83 -10.58
CA ASP A 251 -2.13 0.77 -11.38
C ASP A 251 -2.24 -0.56 -10.62
N THR A 252 -2.84 -1.55 -11.25
CA THR A 252 -3.17 -2.83 -10.65
C THR A 252 -2.80 -4.00 -11.55
N ILE A 253 -2.60 -5.16 -10.95
CA ILE A 253 -2.29 -6.40 -11.65
C ILE A 253 -3.10 -7.55 -11.05
N PHE A 254 -3.68 -8.38 -11.92
CA PHE A 254 -4.53 -9.48 -11.54
C PHE A 254 -4.01 -10.79 -12.12
N ILE A 255 -3.90 -11.81 -11.28
CA ILE A 255 -3.58 -13.19 -11.65
C ILE A 255 -4.82 -14.02 -11.35
N ASP A 256 -5.46 -14.53 -12.40
CA ASP A 256 -6.62 -15.41 -12.29
C ASP A 256 -6.17 -16.86 -12.30
N ARG A 257 -6.54 -17.61 -11.26
CA ARG A 257 -6.24 -19.04 -11.12
C ARG A 257 -7.48 -19.91 -11.01
N ARG A 258 -8.69 -19.37 -11.22
CA ARG A 258 -9.93 -20.15 -11.10
C ARG A 258 -10.00 -21.31 -12.09
N GLU A 259 -9.37 -21.16 -13.27
CA GLU A 259 -9.30 -22.18 -14.32
C GLU A 259 -8.00 -23.00 -14.30
N SER A 260 -7.11 -22.78 -13.33
CA SER A 260 -5.84 -23.50 -13.26
C SER A 260 -6.03 -24.90 -12.69
N ASN A 261 -5.66 -25.93 -13.45
CA ASN A 261 -5.61 -27.31 -12.96
C ASN A 261 -4.48 -27.56 -11.95
N GLU A 262 -3.52 -26.63 -11.85
CA GLU A 262 -2.31 -26.78 -11.04
C GLU A 262 -2.55 -26.41 -9.56
N THR A 263 -3.54 -25.57 -9.25
CA THR A 263 -3.73 -25.03 -7.89
C THR A 263 -5.17 -25.13 -7.41
N ARG A 264 -5.37 -25.64 -6.19
CA ARG A 264 -6.70 -25.78 -5.58
C ARG A 264 -7.23 -24.48 -4.96
N ASN A 265 -6.36 -23.48 -4.79
CA ASN A 265 -6.64 -22.25 -4.07
C ASN A 265 -7.14 -21.11 -4.98
N GLY A 266 -7.27 -21.33 -6.29
CA GLY A 266 -7.58 -20.29 -7.26
C GLY A 266 -8.94 -19.60 -7.10
N GLN A 267 -9.88 -20.23 -6.38
CA GLN A 267 -11.19 -19.63 -6.08
C GLN A 267 -11.11 -18.50 -5.05
N THR A 268 -10.11 -18.53 -4.17
CA THR A 268 -9.88 -17.46 -3.20
C THR A 268 -9.02 -16.37 -3.82
N LEU A 269 -9.49 -15.14 -3.76
CA LEU A 269 -8.74 -13.95 -4.16
C LEU A 269 -7.95 -13.41 -2.97
N VAL A 270 -6.66 -13.17 -3.17
CA VAL A 270 -5.83 -12.43 -2.23
C VAL A 270 -5.57 -11.03 -2.78
N ILE A 271 -6.03 -10.01 -2.07
CA ILE A 271 -5.71 -8.60 -2.37
C ILE A 271 -4.53 -8.19 -1.49
N THR A 272 -3.44 -7.73 -2.11
CA THR A 272 -2.22 -7.38 -1.37
C THR A 272 -2.12 -5.88 -1.08
N CYS A 273 -1.83 -5.54 0.18
CA CYS A 273 -1.61 -4.19 0.67
C CYS A 273 -0.13 -4.05 1.07
N GLU A 274 0.65 -3.44 0.18
CA GLU A 274 2.13 -3.41 0.23
C GLU A 274 2.72 -2.59 1.40
N GLY A 275 4.05 -2.53 1.54
CA GLY A 275 4.73 -1.68 2.52
C GLY A 275 4.84 -0.19 2.10
N ASN A 276 5.58 0.61 2.87
CA ASN A 276 5.79 2.05 2.64
C ASN A 276 6.75 2.37 1.47
N ALA A 277 7.57 1.40 1.09
CA ALA A 277 8.38 1.37 -0.13
C ALA A 277 8.07 0.13 -0.97
N GLY A 278 6.94 -0.54 -0.70
CA GLY A 278 6.51 -1.73 -1.41
C GLY A 278 5.73 -1.36 -2.67
N PHE A 279 5.84 -2.24 -3.67
CA PHE A 279 5.16 -2.15 -4.96
C PHE A 279 4.64 -3.54 -5.29
N TYR A 280 3.51 -3.62 -6.00
CA TYR A 280 2.93 -4.93 -6.35
C TYR A 280 3.92 -5.77 -7.19
N GLU A 281 4.82 -5.11 -7.94
CA GLU A 281 5.82 -5.76 -8.77
C GLU A 281 6.88 -6.53 -7.96
N MET A 282 7.12 -6.15 -6.71
CA MET A 282 8.24 -6.65 -5.90
C MET A 282 7.95 -6.60 -4.40
N GLY A 283 6.80 -7.14 -4.01
CA GLY A 283 6.36 -7.12 -2.61
C GLY A 283 5.51 -8.32 -2.25
N CYS A 284 4.41 -8.08 -1.56
CA CYS A 284 3.52 -9.09 -1.00
C CYS A 284 2.88 -10.00 -2.05
N VAL A 285 2.78 -9.58 -3.32
CA VAL A 285 2.14 -10.37 -4.40
C VAL A 285 2.75 -11.75 -4.57
N SER A 286 4.07 -11.90 -4.40
CA SER A 286 4.75 -13.18 -4.67
C SER A 286 4.29 -14.30 -3.73
N THR A 287 4.11 -14.02 -2.43
CA THR A 287 3.74 -15.03 -1.43
C THR A 287 2.42 -15.77 -1.73
N PRO A 288 1.26 -15.10 -1.94
CA PRO A 288 0.02 -15.77 -2.30
C PRO A 288 0.04 -16.32 -3.74
N VAL A 289 0.84 -15.73 -4.64
CA VAL A 289 1.08 -16.30 -5.96
C VAL A 289 1.79 -17.65 -5.83
N ASP A 290 2.84 -17.77 -5.04
CA ASP A 290 3.52 -19.05 -4.87
C ASP A 290 2.63 -20.06 -4.12
N ALA A 291 1.79 -19.59 -3.19
CA ALA A 291 0.78 -20.41 -2.49
C ALA A 291 -0.45 -20.80 -3.35
N GLY A 292 -0.48 -20.45 -4.63
CA GLY A 292 -1.47 -20.95 -5.59
C GLY A 292 -2.83 -20.22 -5.64
N TYR A 293 -2.95 -19.04 -5.03
CA TYR A 293 -4.18 -18.24 -5.02
C TYR A 293 -4.37 -17.41 -6.29
N SER A 294 -5.59 -16.94 -6.54
CA SER A 294 -5.80 -15.76 -7.40
C SER A 294 -5.34 -14.52 -6.65
N VAL A 295 -4.70 -13.56 -7.32
CA VAL A 295 -4.07 -12.42 -6.64
C VAL A 295 -4.36 -11.11 -7.37
N LEU A 296 -4.75 -10.08 -6.62
CA LEU A 296 -4.92 -8.72 -7.11
C LEU A 296 -3.97 -7.79 -6.34
N GLY A 297 -2.89 -7.39 -7.02
CA GLY A 297 -1.92 -6.43 -6.52
C GLY A 297 -2.23 -5.01 -7.01
N TRP A 298 -1.89 -4.00 -6.22
CA TRP A 298 -2.10 -2.61 -6.58
C TRP A 298 -0.99 -1.70 -6.04
N ASN A 299 -0.71 -0.63 -6.78
CA ASN A 299 0.25 0.39 -6.38
C ASN A 299 -0.47 1.58 -5.73
N ARG A 300 0.01 1.99 -4.57
CA ARG A 300 -0.51 3.14 -3.78
C ARG A 300 -0.55 4.44 -4.58
N PRO A 301 -1.33 5.46 -4.16
CA PRO A 301 -1.26 6.78 -4.75
C PRO A 301 0.17 7.33 -4.81
N GLY A 302 0.62 7.68 -6.02
CA GLY A 302 1.98 8.18 -6.28
C GLY A 302 3.07 7.11 -6.42
N PHE A 303 2.75 5.81 -6.33
CA PHE A 303 3.69 4.71 -6.51
C PHE A 303 3.60 4.14 -7.92
N GLY A 304 4.72 3.67 -8.49
CA GLY A 304 4.73 3.05 -9.82
C GLY A 304 4.13 3.97 -10.89
N GLU A 305 3.13 3.47 -11.62
CA GLU A 305 2.33 4.27 -12.57
C GLU A 305 1.00 4.80 -11.98
N SER A 306 0.74 4.59 -10.68
CA SER A 306 -0.39 5.20 -9.99
C SER A 306 -0.20 6.72 -9.86
N SER A 307 -1.28 7.47 -10.06
CA SER A 307 -1.29 8.92 -9.88
C SER A 307 -1.58 9.30 -8.43
N GLY A 308 -1.66 10.61 -8.17
CA GLY A 308 -2.06 11.12 -6.86
C GLY A 308 -0.91 11.28 -5.89
N TYR A 309 -1.27 11.46 -4.63
CA TYR A 309 -0.33 11.68 -3.53
C TYR A 309 -0.76 10.83 -2.33
N PRO A 310 0.17 10.13 -1.66
CA PRO A 310 -0.19 9.21 -0.60
C PRO A 310 -0.66 9.96 0.66
N GLY A 311 -1.66 9.39 1.31
CA GLY A 311 -2.30 9.91 2.51
C GLY A 311 -3.48 9.04 2.91
N THR A 312 -4.04 9.26 4.11
CA THR A 312 -5.11 8.43 4.65
C THR A 312 -6.33 8.33 3.73
N ILE A 313 -6.81 9.47 3.21
CA ILE A 313 -8.00 9.52 2.34
C ILE A 313 -7.74 8.87 0.97
N SER A 314 -6.60 9.17 0.35
CA SER A 314 -6.29 8.60 -0.98
C SER A 314 -6.01 7.11 -0.89
N GLU A 315 -5.43 6.62 0.22
CA GLU A 315 -5.27 5.20 0.51
C GLU A 315 -6.62 4.48 0.60
N ILE A 316 -7.56 4.96 1.42
CA ILE A 316 -8.86 4.29 1.58
C ILE A 316 -9.69 4.31 0.30
N ASN A 317 -9.66 5.40 -0.47
CA ASN A 317 -10.35 5.47 -1.77
C ASN A 317 -9.69 4.55 -2.82
N SER A 318 -8.40 4.27 -2.68
CA SER A 318 -7.70 3.34 -3.57
C SER A 318 -8.06 1.90 -3.29
N ILE A 319 -8.02 1.47 -2.01
CA ILE A 319 -8.38 0.10 -1.66
C ILE A 319 -9.89 -0.16 -1.84
N ASP A 320 -10.76 0.82 -1.60
CA ASP A 320 -12.20 0.70 -1.94
C ASP A 320 -12.38 0.45 -3.45
N ALA A 321 -11.55 1.08 -4.28
CA ALA A 321 -11.61 0.87 -5.71
C ALA A 321 -11.17 -0.52 -6.16
N VAL A 322 -10.11 -1.03 -5.53
CA VAL A 322 -9.60 -2.38 -5.75
C VAL A 322 -10.64 -3.42 -5.30
N MET A 323 -11.27 -3.22 -4.14
CA MET A 323 -12.34 -4.08 -3.62
C MET A 323 -13.56 -4.12 -4.54
N ARG A 324 -14.07 -2.95 -4.93
CA ARG A 324 -15.23 -2.87 -5.84
C ARG A 324 -14.92 -3.48 -7.19
N TYR A 325 -13.74 -3.24 -7.74
CA TYR A 325 -13.32 -3.89 -8.99
C TYR A 325 -13.29 -5.42 -8.86
N ALA A 326 -12.79 -5.95 -7.73
CA ALA A 326 -12.77 -7.39 -7.48
C ALA A 326 -14.18 -8.01 -7.44
N ILE A 327 -15.15 -7.30 -6.86
CA ILE A 327 -16.54 -7.77 -6.72
C ILE A 327 -17.33 -7.57 -8.00
N GLU A 328 -17.33 -6.35 -8.53
CA GLU A 328 -18.22 -5.90 -9.61
C GLU A 328 -17.74 -6.37 -10.99
N GLU A 329 -16.42 -6.37 -11.25
CA GLU A 329 -15.85 -6.73 -12.57
C GLU A 329 -15.14 -8.09 -12.59
N LEU A 330 -14.46 -8.48 -11.51
CA LEU A 330 -13.80 -9.80 -11.44
C LEU A 330 -14.72 -10.91 -10.89
N HIS A 331 -15.88 -10.52 -10.34
CA HIS A 331 -16.93 -11.41 -9.84
C HIS A 331 -16.49 -12.36 -8.72
N PHE A 332 -15.60 -11.92 -7.83
CA PHE A 332 -15.34 -12.63 -6.58
C PHE A 332 -16.42 -12.29 -5.54
N LEU A 333 -16.89 -13.31 -4.83
CA LEU A 333 -17.72 -13.11 -3.65
C LEU A 333 -16.87 -12.53 -2.52
N VAL A 334 -17.46 -11.71 -1.66
CA VAL A 334 -16.72 -11.05 -0.56
C VAL A 334 -16.09 -12.08 0.38
N ASP A 335 -16.80 -13.17 0.67
CA ASP A 335 -16.38 -14.30 1.51
C ASP A 335 -15.28 -15.18 0.87
N ASP A 336 -14.94 -14.95 -0.39
CA ASP A 336 -13.80 -15.54 -1.09
C ASP A 336 -12.58 -14.61 -1.17
N ILE A 337 -12.65 -13.42 -0.55
CA ILE A 337 -11.56 -12.44 -0.56
C ILE A 337 -10.80 -12.45 0.76
N VAL A 338 -9.48 -12.66 0.67
CA VAL A 338 -8.52 -12.45 1.78
C VAL A 338 -7.75 -11.17 1.52
N ILE A 339 -7.60 -10.32 2.54
CA ILE A 339 -6.69 -9.16 2.45
C ILE A 339 -5.38 -9.50 3.14
N PHE A 340 -4.28 -9.42 2.38
CA PHE A 340 -2.94 -9.64 2.87
C PHE A 340 -2.20 -8.31 2.97
N ALA A 341 -1.73 -7.94 4.15
CA ALA A 341 -1.08 -6.67 4.38
C ALA A 341 0.31 -6.84 4.94
N TRP A 342 1.22 -5.97 4.51
CA TRP A 342 2.55 -5.83 5.10
C TRP A 342 2.77 -4.42 5.65
N SER A 343 3.26 -4.33 6.88
CA SER A 343 3.70 -3.07 7.47
C SER A 343 2.61 -1.99 7.45
N ILE A 344 2.88 -0.82 6.87
CA ILE A 344 1.90 0.28 6.72
C ILE A 344 0.65 -0.11 5.90
N GLY A 345 0.72 -1.18 5.10
CA GLY A 345 -0.45 -1.77 4.41
C GLY A 345 -1.55 -2.24 5.35
N GLY A 346 -1.22 -2.45 6.63
CA GLY A 346 -2.20 -2.78 7.66
C GLY A 346 -3.33 -1.75 7.76
N TYR A 347 -3.08 -0.46 7.48
CA TYR A 347 -4.12 0.56 7.52
C TYR A 347 -5.19 0.34 6.44
N SER A 348 -4.77 0.13 5.20
CA SER A 348 -5.67 -0.12 4.08
C SER A 348 -6.44 -1.43 4.27
N ALA A 349 -5.80 -2.46 4.82
CA ALA A 349 -6.42 -3.75 5.11
C ALA A 349 -7.43 -3.70 6.27
N CYS A 350 -7.07 -3.09 7.40
CA CYS A 350 -7.98 -2.92 8.52
C CYS A 350 -9.17 -2.04 8.14
N TRP A 351 -8.97 -0.96 7.36
CA TRP A 351 -10.07 -0.16 6.85
C TRP A 351 -11.01 -0.99 5.96
N THR A 352 -10.45 -1.84 5.10
CA THR A 352 -11.21 -2.73 4.22
C THR A 352 -12.08 -3.68 5.03
N ALA A 353 -11.50 -4.34 6.03
CA ALA A 353 -12.23 -5.27 6.89
C ALA A 353 -13.40 -4.62 7.63
N VAL A 354 -13.26 -3.35 8.03
CA VAL A 354 -14.35 -2.62 8.68
C VAL A 354 -15.51 -2.34 7.72
N ASN A 355 -15.23 -2.08 6.45
CA ASN A 355 -16.24 -1.72 5.45
C ASN A 355 -16.79 -2.93 4.67
N TYR A 356 -16.06 -4.05 4.66
CA TYR A 356 -16.40 -5.32 4.03
C TYR A 356 -16.26 -6.41 5.10
N GLN A 357 -17.22 -6.49 6.02
CA GLN A 357 -17.12 -7.36 7.22
C GLN A 357 -17.10 -8.86 6.89
N ASP A 358 -17.68 -9.23 5.74
CA ASP A 358 -17.83 -10.62 5.31
C ASP A 358 -16.60 -11.15 4.55
N ILE A 359 -15.48 -10.41 4.51
CA ILE A 359 -14.25 -10.93 3.91
C ILE A 359 -13.81 -12.22 4.58
N ARG A 360 -13.18 -13.10 3.80
CA ARG A 360 -12.70 -14.41 4.26
C ARG A 360 -11.73 -14.31 5.42
N GLY A 361 -10.91 -13.25 5.45
CA GLY A 361 -10.02 -12.96 6.57
C GLY A 361 -8.92 -11.95 6.26
N LEU A 362 -8.20 -11.57 7.32
CA LEU A 362 -7.01 -10.72 7.25
C LEU A 362 -5.72 -11.47 7.59
N VAL A 363 -4.71 -11.34 6.74
CA VAL A 363 -3.34 -11.76 7.04
C VAL A 363 -2.50 -10.50 7.25
N LEU A 364 -1.99 -10.29 8.46
CA LEU A 364 -1.24 -9.09 8.83
C LEU A 364 0.23 -9.45 9.06
N ASP A 365 1.13 -9.13 8.14
CA ASP A 365 2.58 -9.35 8.28
C ASP A 365 3.29 -8.06 8.71
N ALA A 366 4.00 -8.12 9.84
CA ALA A 366 4.78 -7.00 10.36
C ALA A 366 3.95 -5.71 10.53
N VAL A 367 2.67 -5.84 10.88
CA VAL A 367 1.76 -4.71 11.07
C VAL A 367 1.86 -4.17 12.50
N PHE A 368 1.79 -2.85 12.64
CA PHE A 368 1.80 -2.13 13.92
C PHE A 368 0.38 -1.78 14.41
N ASP A 369 0.23 -1.40 15.67
CA ASP A 369 -1.03 -0.95 16.25
C ASP A 369 -1.39 0.49 15.88
N ASP A 370 -0.42 1.39 16.01
CA ASP A 370 -0.54 2.83 15.79
C ASP A 370 0.77 3.39 15.23
N VAL A 371 0.70 4.28 14.25
CA VAL A 371 1.89 4.92 13.67
C VAL A 371 2.52 5.94 14.62
N LEU A 372 1.78 6.49 15.59
CA LEU A 372 2.28 7.58 16.44
C LEU A 372 3.58 7.21 17.19
N PRO A 373 3.69 6.08 17.90
CA PRO A 373 4.94 5.70 18.56
C PRO A 373 6.12 5.57 17.59
N LEU A 374 5.86 5.06 16.37
CA LEU A 374 6.88 4.93 15.32
C LEU A 374 7.32 6.31 14.80
N ALA A 375 6.39 7.25 14.64
CA ALA A 375 6.68 8.61 14.23
C ALA A 375 7.44 9.40 15.32
N GLN A 376 7.04 9.28 16.58
CA GLN A 376 7.72 9.92 17.71
C GLN A 376 9.15 9.41 17.88
N ARG A 377 9.41 8.11 17.62
CA ARG A 377 10.77 7.55 17.62
C ARG A 377 11.72 8.24 16.64
N GLN A 378 11.21 8.70 15.50
CA GLN A 378 12.01 9.35 14.46
C GLN A 378 12.24 10.85 14.69
N MET A 379 11.62 11.40 15.73
CA MET A 379 11.58 12.84 15.98
C MET A 379 12.24 13.17 17.32
N PRO A 380 12.79 14.38 17.49
CA PRO A 380 13.31 14.80 18.77
C PRO A 380 12.23 14.78 19.86
N THR A 381 12.56 14.26 21.04
CA THR A 381 11.61 14.02 22.14
C THR A 381 10.85 15.27 22.57
N TYR A 382 11.48 16.45 22.54
CA TYR A 382 10.84 17.73 22.87
C TYR A 382 9.71 18.13 21.91
N THR A 383 9.62 17.51 20.73
CA THR A 383 8.53 17.75 19.76
C THR A 383 7.36 16.79 19.90
N SER A 384 7.40 15.85 20.85
CA SER A 384 6.46 14.72 20.96
C SER A 384 4.98 15.11 20.89
N LYS A 385 4.55 16.15 21.65
CA LYS A 385 3.16 16.65 21.64
C LYS A 385 2.76 17.25 20.28
N PHE A 386 3.69 17.96 19.63
CA PHE A 386 3.46 18.53 18.30
C PHE A 386 3.36 17.44 17.23
N VAL A 387 4.21 16.41 17.32
CA VAL A 387 4.16 15.22 16.45
C VAL A 387 2.84 14.49 16.63
N GLU A 388 2.42 14.25 17.87
CA GLU A 388 1.13 13.65 18.19
C GLU A 388 -0.01 14.42 17.53
N LYS A 389 -0.12 15.73 17.80
CA LYS A 389 -1.15 16.57 17.20
C LYS A 389 -1.12 16.52 15.67
N THR A 390 0.06 16.60 15.06
CA THR A 390 0.22 16.59 13.60
C THR A 390 -0.20 15.26 12.98
N ILE A 391 0.23 14.13 13.55
CA ILE A 391 -0.10 12.79 13.07
C ILE A 391 -1.61 12.55 13.19
N ARG A 392 -2.20 12.82 14.35
CA ARG A 392 -3.64 12.62 14.58
C ARG A 392 -4.52 13.43 13.64
N TYR A 393 -4.09 14.63 13.24
CA TYR A 393 -4.89 15.48 12.35
C TYR A 393 -4.76 15.13 10.87
N TYR A 394 -3.57 14.73 10.42
CA TYR A 394 -3.26 14.71 8.99
C TYR A 394 -2.88 13.33 8.44
N LEU A 395 -2.54 12.37 9.30
CA LEU A 395 -1.94 11.09 8.90
C LEU A 395 -2.14 10.01 9.98
N ASP A 396 -3.36 9.93 10.51
CA ASP A 396 -3.69 9.01 11.60
C ASP A 396 -3.89 7.58 11.09
N LEU A 397 -2.84 6.77 11.22
CA LEU A 397 -2.84 5.35 10.86
C LEU A 397 -2.96 4.52 12.15
N ASN A 398 -4.20 4.36 12.63
CA ASN A 398 -4.52 3.64 13.85
C ASN A 398 -5.21 2.30 13.51
N ASN A 399 -4.40 1.25 13.38
CA ASN A 399 -4.86 -0.08 13.00
C ASN A 399 -5.65 -0.74 14.13
N ILE A 400 -5.27 -0.54 15.39
CA ILE A 400 -5.96 -1.15 16.54
C ILE A 400 -7.40 -0.64 16.67
N GLN A 401 -7.65 0.64 16.43
CA GLN A 401 -9.01 1.18 16.48
C GLN A 401 -9.88 0.63 15.35
N LEU A 402 -9.34 0.48 14.14
CA LEU A 402 -10.04 -0.15 13.02
C LEU A 402 -10.31 -1.63 13.29
N LEU A 403 -9.30 -2.38 13.73
CA LEU A 403 -9.39 -3.83 13.90
C LEU A 403 -10.40 -4.23 14.99
N LYS A 404 -10.61 -3.38 16.00
CA LYS A 404 -11.68 -3.57 17.01
C LYS A 404 -13.10 -3.51 16.42
N LEU A 405 -13.28 -2.88 15.26
CA LEU A 405 -14.57 -2.78 14.57
C LEU A 405 -14.79 -3.93 13.58
N TYR A 406 -13.83 -4.85 13.44
CA TYR A 406 -13.91 -6.00 12.55
C TYR A 406 -14.15 -7.27 13.35
N ASN A 407 -15.21 -8.01 13.00
CA ASN A 407 -15.59 -9.25 13.68
C ASN A 407 -15.06 -10.53 13.00
N GLY A 408 -14.57 -10.43 11.77
CA GLY A 408 -14.06 -11.58 11.05
C GLY A 408 -12.68 -12.06 11.53
N PRO A 409 -12.17 -13.15 10.94
CA PRO A 409 -10.93 -13.78 11.34
C PRO A 409 -9.71 -12.99 10.86
N PHE A 410 -8.65 -13.01 11.68
CA PHE A 410 -7.34 -12.50 11.31
C PHE A 410 -6.24 -13.28 12.06
N TYR A 411 -5.02 -13.24 11.53
CA TYR A 411 -3.83 -13.53 12.33
C TYR A 411 -2.71 -12.55 11.98
N LEU A 412 -1.77 -12.44 12.91
CA LEU A 412 -0.60 -11.58 12.87
C LEU A 412 0.66 -12.43 12.67
N ILE A 413 1.42 -12.13 11.63
CA ILE A 413 2.77 -12.62 11.45
C ILE A 413 3.71 -11.58 12.02
N ARG A 414 4.39 -11.93 13.11
CA ARG A 414 5.37 -11.06 13.76
C ARG A 414 6.77 -11.47 13.37
N ARG A 415 7.48 -10.53 12.75
CA ARG A 415 8.91 -10.66 12.47
C ARG A 415 9.71 -10.42 13.74
N THR A 416 10.44 -11.43 14.19
CA THR A 416 11.11 -11.39 15.50
C THR A 416 12.33 -10.46 15.53
N GLN A 417 12.95 -10.20 14.37
CA GLN A 417 14.13 -9.34 14.23
C GLN A 417 13.79 -8.01 13.54
N ASP A 418 12.53 -7.58 13.60
CA ASP A 418 12.04 -6.39 12.90
C ASP A 418 12.64 -5.09 13.46
N GLU A 419 13.41 -4.40 12.63
CA GLU A 419 14.10 -3.14 12.93
C GLU A 419 13.24 -1.88 12.68
N ILE A 420 12.11 -2.03 11.98
CA ILE A 420 11.22 -0.95 11.57
C ILE A 420 10.05 -0.80 12.54
N ILE A 421 9.40 -1.92 12.88
CA ILE A 421 8.19 -2.01 13.70
C ILE A 421 8.52 -2.07 15.19
N SER A 422 9.73 -2.49 15.56
CA SER A 422 10.21 -2.41 16.93
C SER A 422 10.66 -1.00 17.29
N LEU A 423 10.25 -0.50 18.46
CA LEU A 423 10.72 0.80 18.94
C LEU A 423 12.22 0.79 19.21
N ILE A 424 12.74 -0.32 19.72
CA ILE A 424 14.18 -0.54 19.90
C ILE A 424 14.58 -1.73 19.02
N PRO A 425 15.39 -1.51 17.97
CA PRO A 425 15.88 -2.61 17.12
C PRO A 425 16.54 -3.72 17.95
N GLY A 426 16.23 -4.97 17.62
CA GLY A 426 16.73 -6.15 18.32
C GLY A 426 16.02 -6.47 19.64
N ARG A 427 15.00 -5.69 20.05
CA ARG A 427 14.18 -5.95 21.23
C ARG A 427 12.75 -6.30 20.87
N LEU A 428 12.46 -7.60 20.86
CA LEU A 428 11.15 -8.18 20.51
C LEU A 428 10.00 -7.61 21.33
N GLU A 429 10.24 -7.35 22.61
CA GLU A 429 9.25 -6.80 23.54
C GLU A 429 8.74 -5.41 23.12
N THR A 430 9.53 -4.69 22.31
CA THR A 430 9.18 -3.36 21.82
C THR A 430 8.51 -3.36 20.45
N ASN A 431 8.26 -4.53 19.86
CA ASN A 431 7.56 -4.68 18.59
C ASN A 431 6.10 -4.21 18.72
N ARG A 432 5.69 -3.24 17.89
CA ARG A 432 4.32 -2.68 17.94
C ARG A 432 3.20 -3.69 17.59
N GLY A 433 3.53 -4.80 16.94
CA GLY A 433 2.61 -5.93 16.77
C GLY A 433 2.17 -6.56 18.11
N ASN A 434 3.00 -6.46 19.15
CA ASN A 434 2.66 -6.95 20.49
C ASN A 434 1.52 -6.14 21.10
N GLU A 435 1.56 -4.81 20.98
CA GLU A 435 0.51 -3.93 21.48
C GLU A 435 -0.77 -4.07 20.67
N LEU A 436 -0.67 -4.29 19.35
CA LEU A 436 -1.81 -4.61 18.50
C LEU A 436 -2.53 -5.85 19.02
N LEU A 437 -1.78 -6.93 19.22
CA LEU A 437 -2.32 -8.21 19.67
C LEU A 437 -2.85 -8.15 21.12
N PHE A 438 -2.12 -7.51 22.02
CA PHE A 438 -2.55 -7.34 23.41
C PHE A 438 -3.91 -6.63 23.49
N HIS A 439 -4.05 -5.49 22.81
CA HIS A 439 -5.26 -4.69 22.88
C HIS A 439 -6.46 -5.30 22.15
N ILE A 440 -6.23 -6.04 21.05
CA ILE A 440 -7.33 -6.70 20.35
C ILE A 440 -7.83 -7.93 21.10
N LEU A 441 -6.93 -8.73 21.71
CA LEU A 441 -7.33 -9.90 22.50
C LEU A 441 -8.08 -9.48 23.77
N HIS A 442 -7.60 -8.45 24.47
CA HIS A 442 -8.30 -7.88 25.62
C HIS A 442 -9.70 -7.36 25.24
N TYR A 443 -9.85 -6.76 24.05
CA TYR A 443 -11.15 -6.30 23.56
C TYR A 443 -12.08 -7.44 23.13
N ARG A 444 -11.56 -8.44 22.40
CA ARG A 444 -12.35 -9.56 21.88
C ARG A 444 -12.78 -10.53 22.98
N TYR A 445 -11.95 -10.73 24.01
CA TYR A 445 -12.17 -11.75 25.05
C TYR A 445 -12.05 -11.18 26.48
N PRO A 446 -12.87 -10.19 26.85
CA PRO A 446 -12.73 -9.50 28.13
C PRO A 446 -12.92 -10.43 29.33
N LEU A 447 -13.72 -11.51 29.20
CA LEU A 447 -13.96 -12.46 30.30
C LEU A 447 -12.82 -13.46 30.51
N ILE A 448 -11.93 -13.62 29.52
CA ILE A 448 -10.66 -14.36 29.68
C ILE A 448 -9.63 -13.46 30.33
N TYR A 449 -9.52 -12.21 29.87
CA TYR A 449 -8.51 -11.24 30.32
C TYR A 449 -9.07 -10.25 31.36
N ASN A 450 -9.80 -10.75 32.36
CA ASN A 450 -10.47 -9.90 33.37
C ASN A 450 -9.70 -9.72 34.68
N ASP A 451 -8.55 -10.36 34.85
CA ASP A 451 -7.73 -10.29 36.06
C ASP A 451 -6.26 -9.95 35.75
N ASP A 452 -5.60 -9.31 36.72
CA ASP A 452 -4.22 -8.84 36.59
C ASP A 452 -3.20 -9.97 36.38
N GLN A 453 -3.45 -11.17 36.91
CA GLN A 453 -2.54 -12.31 36.74
C GLN A 453 -2.57 -12.81 35.30
N THR A 454 -3.76 -12.95 34.72
CA THR A 454 -3.95 -13.36 33.32
C THR A 454 -3.44 -12.28 32.36
N LEU A 455 -3.63 -11.00 32.66
CA LEU A 455 -3.06 -9.89 31.88
C LEU A 455 -1.53 -9.87 31.92
N THR A 456 -0.94 -10.13 33.08
CA THR A 456 0.51 -10.24 33.24
C THR A 456 1.05 -11.45 32.47
N LEU A 457 0.36 -12.59 32.53
CA LEU A 457 0.68 -13.78 31.76
C LEU A 457 0.60 -13.53 30.24
N LEU A 458 -0.45 -12.84 29.79
CA LEU A 458 -0.61 -12.44 28.39
C LEU A 458 0.58 -11.60 27.91
N ARG A 459 0.94 -10.53 28.64
CA ARG A 459 2.10 -9.69 28.30
C ARG A 459 3.40 -10.48 28.28
N ARG A 460 3.61 -11.32 29.30
CA ARG A 460 4.78 -12.20 29.38
C ARG A 460 4.87 -13.11 28.15
N TYR A 461 3.78 -13.80 27.80
CA TYR A 461 3.75 -14.74 26.69
C TYR A 461 3.94 -14.06 25.32
N ILE A 462 3.28 -12.92 25.09
CA ILE A 462 3.46 -12.16 23.84
C ILE A 462 4.92 -11.71 23.71
N CYS A 463 5.53 -11.16 24.77
CA CYS A 463 6.91 -10.65 24.73
C CYS A 463 7.99 -11.74 24.80
N SER A 464 7.62 -13.00 25.00
CA SER A 464 8.56 -14.12 25.11
C SER A 464 9.15 -14.54 23.77
N ASN A 465 10.39 -15.03 23.83
CA ASN A 465 11.05 -15.72 22.70
C ASN A 465 10.50 -17.14 22.51
N SER A 466 10.89 -17.80 21.41
CA SER A 466 10.36 -19.13 21.05
C SER A 466 10.53 -20.19 22.15
N ILE A 467 11.68 -20.21 22.84
CA ILE A 467 11.96 -21.19 23.92
C ILE A 467 11.02 -20.95 25.10
N GLN A 468 10.90 -19.70 25.53
CA GLN A 468 10.01 -19.33 26.64
C GLN A 468 8.54 -19.58 26.31
N LYS A 469 8.13 -19.35 25.05
CA LYS A 469 6.78 -19.66 24.59
C LYS A 469 6.49 -21.15 24.66
N ILE A 470 7.40 -22.01 24.19
CA ILE A 470 7.25 -23.46 24.28
C ILE A 470 7.08 -23.90 25.75
N ALA A 471 7.92 -23.40 26.65
CA ALA A 471 7.81 -23.74 28.08
C ALA A 471 6.46 -23.31 28.69
N LEU A 472 5.94 -22.13 28.32
CA LEU A 472 4.63 -21.65 28.77
C LEU A 472 3.47 -22.45 28.14
N LEU A 473 3.60 -22.85 26.87
CA LEU A 473 2.63 -23.73 26.21
C LEU A 473 2.59 -25.11 26.88
N GLU A 474 3.74 -25.69 27.23
CA GLU A 474 3.79 -26.96 27.96
C GLU A 474 3.19 -26.84 29.36
N GLN A 475 3.47 -25.73 30.06
CA GLN A 475 2.97 -25.49 31.41
C GLN A 475 1.43 -25.34 31.47
N TYR A 476 0.83 -24.60 30.53
CA TYR A 476 -0.60 -24.25 30.59
C TYR A 476 -1.47 -24.98 29.54
N CYS A 477 -0.90 -25.39 28.41
CA CYS A 477 -1.62 -25.96 27.27
C CYS A 477 -1.23 -27.42 26.99
N SER A 478 -0.91 -28.21 28.00
CA SER A 478 -0.49 -29.63 27.86
C SER A 478 -1.49 -30.51 27.10
N ASN A 479 -2.79 -30.20 27.17
CA ASN A 479 -3.84 -30.85 26.36
C ASN A 479 -4.50 -29.87 25.37
N GLN A 480 -3.83 -29.59 24.25
CA GLN A 480 -4.35 -28.67 23.23
C GLN A 480 -5.66 -29.14 22.59
N ARG A 481 -5.89 -30.46 22.48
CA ARG A 481 -7.12 -31.01 21.88
C ARG A 481 -8.35 -30.63 22.70
N GLU A 482 -8.27 -30.68 24.02
CA GLU A 482 -9.35 -30.24 24.92
C GLU A 482 -9.73 -28.77 24.67
N LEU A 483 -8.73 -27.89 24.55
CA LEU A 483 -8.93 -26.46 24.30
C LEU A 483 -9.54 -26.21 22.89
N GLN A 484 -9.07 -26.96 21.88
CA GLN A 484 -9.62 -26.94 20.52
C GLN A 484 -11.08 -27.41 20.49
N THR A 485 -11.41 -28.49 21.20
CA THR A 485 -12.79 -29.01 21.27
C THR A 485 -13.72 -27.99 21.92
N ARG A 486 -13.34 -27.40 23.07
CA ARG A 486 -14.16 -26.39 23.76
C ARG A 486 -14.39 -25.12 22.93
N THR A 487 -13.36 -24.64 22.22
CA THR A 487 -13.54 -23.50 21.32
C THR A 487 -14.37 -23.85 20.08
N HIS A 488 -14.30 -25.09 19.60
CA HIS A 488 -15.17 -25.57 18.53
C HIS A 488 -16.63 -25.70 18.96
N GLU A 489 -16.90 -26.28 20.13
CA GLU A 489 -18.25 -26.36 20.72
C GLU A 489 -18.86 -24.97 20.86
N TYR A 490 -18.11 -24.01 21.40
CA TYR A 490 -18.58 -22.63 21.52
C TYR A 490 -18.90 -21.98 20.16
N ARG A 491 -18.11 -22.25 19.11
CA ARG A 491 -18.39 -21.76 17.75
C ARG A 491 -19.65 -22.37 17.15
N ILE A 492 -19.96 -23.63 17.46
CA ILE A 492 -21.21 -24.28 17.01
C ILE A 492 -22.41 -23.63 17.70
N GLU A 493 -22.32 -23.37 19.01
CA GLU A 493 -23.37 -22.69 19.77
C GLU A 493 -23.54 -21.21 19.36
N ASN A 494 -22.46 -20.57 18.89
CA ASN A 494 -22.43 -19.17 18.52
C ASN A 494 -21.95 -19.01 17.06
N PRO A 495 -22.77 -19.33 16.05
CA PRO A 495 -22.34 -19.39 14.65
C PRO A 495 -21.89 -18.05 14.07
N VAL A 496 -22.42 -16.93 14.59
CA VAL A 496 -22.01 -15.57 14.19
C VAL A 496 -21.00 -15.02 15.19
N ALA A 497 -19.86 -14.52 14.69
CA ALA A 497 -18.85 -13.89 15.53
C ALA A 497 -19.35 -12.52 15.98
N SER A 498 -19.33 -12.29 17.29
CA SER A 498 -19.64 -10.99 17.89
C SER A 498 -18.63 -10.71 18.99
N TYR A 499 -17.97 -9.56 18.91
CA TYR A 499 -17.04 -9.09 19.93
C TYR A 499 -17.57 -7.82 20.61
N PRO A 500 -17.40 -7.67 21.93
CA PRO A 500 -16.72 -8.59 22.85
C PRO A 500 -17.45 -9.93 23.07
N SER A 501 -16.70 -11.02 23.15
CA SER A 501 -17.22 -12.39 23.30
C SER A 501 -17.54 -12.72 24.77
N LYS A 502 -18.54 -13.59 24.97
CA LYS A 502 -18.93 -14.13 26.29
C LYS A 502 -18.12 -15.38 26.69
N PHE A 503 -17.22 -15.84 25.83
CA PHE A 503 -16.35 -16.97 26.14
C PHE A 503 -15.49 -16.65 27.37
N GLY A 504 -15.58 -17.49 28.40
CA GLY A 504 -14.85 -17.33 29.67
C GLY A 504 -15.68 -16.91 30.89
N GLU A 505 -16.99 -16.71 30.75
CA GLU A 505 -17.88 -16.26 31.83
C GLU A 505 -17.78 -17.11 33.12
N ASN A 506 -17.77 -18.43 32.98
CA ASN A 506 -17.74 -19.38 34.11
C ASN A 506 -16.37 -20.06 34.32
N PHE A 507 -15.30 -19.49 33.77
CA PHE A 507 -13.97 -20.10 33.88
C PHE A 507 -13.30 -19.79 35.21
N SER A 508 -12.65 -20.80 35.79
CA SER A 508 -11.68 -20.64 36.87
C SER A 508 -10.46 -19.85 36.40
N LEU A 509 -9.68 -19.30 37.36
CA LEU A 509 -8.44 -18.58 37.04
C LEU A 509 -7.48 -19.43 36.20
N LEU A 510 -7.33 -20.71 36.54
CA LEU A 510 -6.48 -21.62 35.77
C LEU A 510 -7.00 -21.78 34.34
N GLU A 511 -8.30 -22.02 34.13
CA GLU A 511 -8.87 -22.13 32.78
C GLU A 511 -8.66 -20.86 31.96
N ARG A 512 -8.83 -19.67 32.57
CA ARG A 512 -8.54 -18.40 31.89
C ARG A 512 -7.09 -18.30 31.48
N GLN A 513 -6.14 -18.68 32.33
CA GLN A 513 -4.72 -18.70 32.00
C GLN A 513 -4.39 -19.70 30.87
N ARG A 514 -5.01 -20.88 30.86
CA ARG A 514 -4.88 -21.86 29.77
C ARG A 514 -5.36 -21.28 28.44
N PHE A 515 -6.58 -20.74 28.42
CA PHE A 515 -7.15 -20.15 27.20
C PHE A 515 -6.43 -18.86 26.78
N ALA A 516 -5.92 -18.07 27.71
CA ALA A 516 -5.17 -16.86 27.42
C ALA A 516 -3.95 -17.13 26.55
N ILE A 517 -3.20 -18.21 26.83
CA ILE A 517 -2.03 -18.63 26.04
C ILE A 517 -2.47 -19.29 24.73
N TYR A 518 -3.43 -20.22 24.79
CA TYR A 518 -3.93 -20.92 23.60
C TYR A 518 -4.47 -19.97 22.53
N ILE A 519 -5.26 -18.95 22.93
CA ILE A 519 -5.81 -17.96 22.02
C ILE A 519 -4.68 -17.17 21.34
N VAL A 520 -3.64 -16.75 22.06
CA VAL A 520 -2.51 -16.03 21.44
C VAL A 520 -1.89 -16.85 20.31
N ASP A 521 -1.72 -18.15 20.51
CA ASP A 521 -1.18 -19.08 19.50
C ASP A 521 -2.05 -19.19 18.24
N GLN A 522 -3.37 -18.97 18.35
CA GLN A 522 -4.27 -18.93 17.20
C GLN A 522 -4.18 -17.63 16.39
N TYR A 523 -3.70 -16.54 17.01
CA TYR A 523 -3.63 -15.21 16.39
C TYR A 523 -2.20 -14.79 16.01
N LEU A 524 -1.15 -15.43 16.53
CA LEU A 524 0.23 -14.98 16.37
C LEU A 524 1.12 -16.08 15.80
N VAL A 525 1.75 -15.79 14.67
CA VAL A 525 2.80 -16.61 14.09
C VAL A 525 4.11 -15.82 14.11
N ASP A 526 5.16 -16.38 14.72
CA ASP A 526 6.48 -15.76 14.70
C ASP A 526 7.26 -16.20 13.45
N PHE A 527 7.86 -15.23 12.75
CA PHE A 527 8.76 -15.47 11.62
C PHE A 527 10.14 -14.89 11.94
N ASP A 528 11.16 -15.75 12.02
CA ASP A 528 12.52 -15.34 12.36
C ASP A 528 13.22 -14.64 11.19
N SER A 529 12.96 -13.34 11.06
CA SER A 529 13.51 -12.51 9.98
C SER A 529 13.46 -11.01 10.29
N GLN A 530 14.18 -10.24 9.47
CA GLN A 530 14.14 -8.79 9.41
C GLN A 530 12.91 -8.27 8.63
N HIS A 531 12.66 -6.97 8.68
CA HIS A 531 11.43 -6.37 8.13
C HIS A 531 11.22 -6.64 6.63
N CYS A 532 12.27 -6.52 5.83
CA CYS A 532 12.20 -6.57 4.36
C CYS A 532 12.40 -7.97 3.76
N THR A 533 12.59 -9.00 4.57
CA THR A 533 12.76 -10.37 4.07
C THR A 533 11.46 -10.87 3.42
N PRO A 534 11.44 -11.39 2.18
CA PRO A 534 10.22 -11.91 1.57
C PRO A 534 9.55 -12.98 2.45
N LEU A 535 8.23 -12.91 2.62
CA LEU A 535 7.48 -13.87 3.43
C LEU A 535 7.36 -15.21 2.65
N PRO A 536 7.81 -16.34 3.19
CA PRO A 536 7.64 -17.63 2.53
C PRO A 536 6.16 -18.03 2.47
N GLN A 537 5.78 -18.73 1.40
CA GLN A 537 4.41 -19.23 1.21
C GLN A 537 3.88 -20.09 2.37
N THR A 538 4.78 -20.73 3.13
CA THR A 538 4.45 -21.59 4.28
C THR A 538 3.86 -20.83 5.45
N TYR A 539 4.01 -19.50 5.50
CA TYR A 539 3.43 -18.64 6.54
C TYR A 539 2.10 -18.02 6.09
N PHE A 540 1.71 -18.22 4.83
CA PHE A 540 0.46 -17.72 4.28
C PHE A 540 -0.64 -18.78 4.37
N HIS A 541 -1.58 -18.56 5.26
CA HIS A 541 -2.75 -19.40 5.45
C HIS A 541 -4.01 -18.54 5.42
N VAL A 542 -5.14 -19.14 5.06
CA VAL A 542 -6.42 -18.44 5.21
C VAL A 542 -6.76 -18.39 6.70
N PRO A 543 -7.00 -17.20 7.28
CA PRO A 543 -7.41 -17.08 8.68
C PRO A 543 -8.71 -17.83 8.95
N SER A 544 -8.83 -18.41 10.14
CA SER A 544 -10.06 -19.04 10.60
C SER A 544 -10.51 -18.43 11.92
N ARG A 545 -11.81 -18.52 12.21
CA ARG A 545 -12.36 -18.01 13.46
C ARG A 545 -11.85 -18.83 14.63
N CYS A 546 -11.24 -18.17 15.62
CA CYS A 546 -10.73 -18.81 16.83
C CYS A 546 -11.88 -19.27 17.77
N ILE A 547 -12.71 -18.32 18.25
CA ILE A 547 -13.84 -18.53 19.17
C ILE A 547 -15.08 -17.87 18.57
#